data_AF-A0A2D2D5W9-F1
#
_entry.id   AF-A0A2D2D5W9-F1
#
_cell.length_a   1.000
_cell.length_b   1.000
_cell.length_c   1.000
_cell.angle_alpha   90.00
_cell.angle_beta   90.00
_cell.angle_gamma   90.00
#
_symmetry.space_group_name_H-M   'P 1'
#
loop_
_entity.id
_entity.type
_entity.pdbx_description
1 polymer ?
#
loop_
_entity_poly.entity_id
_entity_poly.type
_entity_poly.pdbx_seq_one_letter_code
_entity_poly.pdbx_strand_id
1 'polypeptide(L)' 'MARTALSLSVKQLADLADVSTNTVSRLEAGEELKPRTVAAIRAALESAGVIFVAENGEGPGVRLRKGQ' A
#
# COMPACT_ATOMS: atom_id res chain seq x y z
N MET A 1 -2.42 -3.89 7.06
CA MET A 1 -2.87 -3.77 5.66
C MET A 1 -3.25 -2.32 5.38
N ALA A 2 -2.60 -1.66 4.42
CA ALA A 2 -2.84 -0.25 4.12
C ALA A 2 -4.10 -0.01 3.24
N ARG A 3 -4.48 -0.97 2.38
CA ARG A 3 -5.67 -0.85 1.52
C ARG A 3 -6.99 -0.84 2.28
N THR A 4 -7.07 -1.55 3.40
CA THR A 4 -8.28 -1.63 4.24
C THR A 4 -8.60 -0.29 4.89
N ALA A 5 -7.57 0.50 5.22
CA ALA A 5 -7.73 1.85 5.75
C ALA A 5 -8.35 2.84 4.74
N LEU A 6 -8.26 2.52 3.44
CA LEU A 6 -8.84 3.30 2.34
C LEU A 6 -10.08 2.63 1.71
N SER A 7 -10.58 1.52 2.29
CA SER A 7 -11.64 0.71 1.69
C SER A 7 -11.40 0.29 0.24
N LEU A 8 -10.12 0.14 -0.17
CA LEU A 8 -9.75 -0.28 -1.52
C LEU A 8 -9.79 -1.81 -1.65
N SER A 9 -10.46 -2.29 -2.71
CA SER A 9 -10.36 -3.68 -3.14
C SER A 9 -8.98 -4.00 -3.74
N VAL A 10 -8.62 -5.29 -3.81
CA VAL A 10 -7.38 -5.76 -4.46
C VAL A 10 -7.30 -5.27 -5.91
N LYS A 11 -8.43 -5.30 -6.63
CA LYS A 11 -8.52 -4.83 -8.00
C LYS A 11 -8.26 -3.33 -8.11
N GLN A 12 -8.91 -2.52 -7.28
CA GLN A 12 -8.70 -1.07 -7.32
C GLN A 12 -7.25 -0.68 -7.00
N LEU A 13 -6.62 -1.35 -6.02
CA LEU A 13 -5.21 -1.10 -5.74
C LEU A 13 -4.30 -1.53 -6.89
N ALA A 14 -4.59 -2.66 -7.53
CA ALA A 14 -3.86 -3.14 -8.69
C ALA A 14 -3.96 -2.16 -9.87
N ASP A 15 -5.16 -1.65 -10.15
CA ASP A 15 -5.41 -0.66 -11.19
C ASP A 15 -4.69 0.67 -10.88
N LEU A 16 -4.70 1.14 -9.63
CA LEU A 16 -4.01 2.37 -9.22
C LEU A 16 -2.48 2.24 -9.26
N ALA A 17 -1.95 1.05 -9.00
CA ALA A 17 -0.51 0.79 -8.99
C ALA A 17 0.04 0.29 -10.33
N ASP A 18 -0.81 0.13 -11.34
CA ASP A 18 -0.48 -0.44 -12.66
C ASP A 18 0.22 -1.81 -12.54
N VAL A 19 -0.34 -2.69 -11.72
CA VAL A 19 0.16 -4.06 -11.49
C VAL A 19 -0.96 -5.08 -11.59
N SER A 20 -0.61 -6.37 -11.66
CA SER A 20 -1.62 -7.43 -11.61
C SER A 20 -2.23 -7.56 -10.22
N THR A 21 -3.49 -7.98 -10.13
CA THR A 21 -4.14 -8.33 -8.86
C THR A 21 -3.36 -9.40 -8.09
N ASN A 22 -2.74 -10.35 -8.79
CA ASN A 22 -1.87 -11.37 -8.19
C ASN A 22 -0.66 -10.73 -7.51
N THR A 23 -0.05 -9.70 -8.11
CA THR A 23 1.05 -8.94 -7.50
C THR A 23 0.64 -8.31 -6.18
N VAL A 24 -0.58 -7.76 -6.10
CA VAL A 24 -1.12 -7.23 -4.83
C VAL A 24 -1.32 -8.35 -3.82
N SER A 25 -1.92 -9.47 -4.20
CA SER A 25 -2.10 -10.62 -3.31
C SER A 25 -0.76 -11.17 -2.77
N ARG A 26 0.27 -11.25 -3.61
CA ARG A 26 1.63 -11.68 -3.22
C ARG A 26 2.27 -10.70 -2.23
N LEU A 27 2.09 -9.39 -2.44
CA LEU A 27 2.53 -8.37 -1.48
C LEU A 27 1.85 -8.59 -0.11
N GLU A 28 0.54 -8.87 -0.10
CA GLU A 28 -0.22 -9.10 1.14
C GLU A 28 0.12 -10.42 1.83
N ALA A 29 0.53 -11.43 1.07
CA ALA A 29 1.06 -12.68 1.58
C ALA A 29 2.47 -12.56 2.18
N GLY A 30 3.12 -11.39 2.05
CA GLY A 30 4.48 -11.14 2.53
C GLY A 30 5.57 -11.70 1.62
N GLU A 31 5.25 -12.01 0.36
CA GLU A 31 6.24 -12.45 -0.60
C GLU A 31 7.18 -11.31 -1.03
N GLU A 32 8.43 -11.67 -1.31
CA GLU A 32 9.41 -10.72 -1.81
C GLU A 32 9.09 -10.33 -3.26
N LEU A 33 8.77 -9.05 -3.45
CA LEU A 33 8.50 -8.46 -4.77
C LEU A 33 9.66 -7.58 -5.21
N LYS A 34 9.74 -7.34 -6.53
CA LYS A 34 10.75 -6.44 -7.08
C LYS A 34 10.63 -5.05 -6.43
N PRO A 35 11.75 -4.38 -6.10
CA PRO A 35 11.71 -3.05 -5.48
C PRO A 35 10.87 -2.03 -6.25
N ARG A 36 10.91 -2.07 -7.59
CA ARG A 36 10.08 -1.23 -8.47
C ARG A 36 8.58 -1.44 -8.25
N THR A 37 8.16 -2.67 -8.05
CA THR A 37 6.76 -3.04 -7.82
C THR A 37 6.28 -2.56 -6.46
N VAL A 38 7.11 -2.73 -5.42
CA VAL A 38 6.82 -2.21 -4.08
C VAL A 38 6.69 -0.70 -4.10
N ALA A 39 7.59 0.00 -4.81
CA ALA A 39 7.54 1.44 -4.97
C ALA A 39 6.26 1.92 -5.69
N ALA A 40 5.83 1.23 -6.76
CA ALA A 40 4.59 1.56 -7.47
C ALA A 40 3.35 1.40 -6.59
N ILE A 41 3.25 0.30 -5.83
CA ILE A 41 2.13 0.06 -4.92
C ILE A 41 2.12 1.07 -3.77
N ARG A 42 3.30 1.41 -3.23
CA ARG A 42 3.44 2.46 -2.22
C ARG A 42 2.96 3.81 -2.75
N ALA A 43 3.42 4.23 -3.94
CA ALA A 43 3.04 5.50 -4.55
C ALA A 43 1.52 5.58 -4.83
N ALA A 44 0.90 4.47 -5.25
CA ALA A 44 -0.54 4.38 -5.46
C ALA A 44 -1.32 4.60 -4.15
N LEU A 45 -0.87 3.98 -3.06
CA LEU A 45 -1.47 4.17 -1.74
C LEU A 45 -1.25 5.61 -1.22
N GLU A 46 -0.08 6.19 -1.46
CA GLU A 46 0.21 7.58 -1.11
C GLU A 46 -0.68 8.58 -1.87
N SER A 47 -0.85 8.37 -3.17
CA SER A 47 -1.76 9.16 -4.01
C SER A 47 -3.21 9.03 -3.56
N ALA A 48 -3.61 7.85 -3.08
CA ALA A 48 -4.94 7.61 -2.52
C ALA A 48 -5.13 8.17 -1.10
N GLY A 49 -4.12 8.80 -0.51
CA GLY A 49 -4.21 9.51 0.77
C GLY A 49 -3.64 8.77 1.98
N VAL A 50 -2.97 7.62 1.79
CA VAL A 50 -2.18 6.99 2.86
C VAL A 50 -0.87 7.74 3.04
N ILE A 51 -0.49 8.05 4.27
CA ILE A 51 0.84 8.57 4.56
C ILE A 51 1.64 7.45 5.21
N PHE A 52 2.63 6.91 4.50
CA PHE A 52 3.60 6.00 5.11
C PHE A 52 4.58 6.82 5.92
N VAL A 53 4.45 6.75 7.24
CA VAL A 53 5.43 7.35 8.16
C VAL A 53 6.59 6.37 8.27
N ALA A 54 7.81 6.81 7.94
CA ALA A 54 9.01 6.01 8.18
C ALA A 54 9.12 5.71 9.67
N GLU A 55 9.38 4.44 9.98
CA GLU A 55 9.34 3.89 11.33
C GLU A 55 10.44 4.48 12.22
N ASN A 56 10.06 5.26 13.25
CA ASN A 56 10.96 5.59 14.37
C ASN A 56 10.97 4.44 15.41
N GLY A 57 11.30 3.22 14.98
CA GLY A 57 11.77 2.14 15.86
C GLY A 57 10.75 1.20 16.54
N GLU A 58 9.46 1.18 16.19
CA GLU A 58 8.47 0.24 16.78
C GLU A 58 7.48 -0.39 15.77
N GLY A 59 7.96 -0.86 14.63
CA GLY A 59 7.19 -1.69 13.70
C GLY A 59 6.27 -0.94 12.71
N PRO A 60 5.89 -1.58 11.59
CA PRO A 60 5.26 -0.92 10.45
C PRO A 60 3.80 -0.55 10.73
N GLY A 61 3.56 0.71 11.12
CA GLY A 61 2.22 1.26 11.39
C GLY A 61 1.74 2.25 10.30
N VAL A 62 0.47 2.12 9.88
CA VAL A 62 -0.19 3.05 8.95
C VAL A 62 -0.96 4.10 9.76
N ARG A 63 -0.70 5.40 9.56
CA ARG A 63 -1.45 6.50 10.20
C ARG A 63 -2.38 7.18 9.20
N LEU A 64 -3.65 7.34 9.59
CA LEU A 64 -4.64 8.15 8.86
C LEU A 64 -4.50 9.62 9.20
N ARG A 65 -4.55 10.50 8.19
CA ARG A 65 -4.56 11.96 8.36
C ARG A 65 -5.86 12.37 9.06
N LYS A 66 -5.77 13.11 10.17
CA LYS A 66 -6.93 13.79 10.79
C LYS A 66 -7.45 14.86 9.82
N GLY A 67 -8.67 14.66 9.33
CA GLY A 67 -9.50 15.73 8.78
C GLY A 67 -9.99 16.64 9.91
N GLN A 68 -10.24 17.91 9.58
CA GLN A 68 -10.69 18.97 10.49
C GLN A 68 -11.99 18.65 11.21
#